data_AF-A0A2I0N4H8-F1
#
_entry.id   AF-A0A2I0N4H8-F1
#
_cell.length_a   1.000
_cell.length_b   1.000
_cell.length_c   1.000
_cell.angle_alpha   90.00
_cell.angle_beta   90.00
_cell.angle_gamma   90.00
#
_symmetry.space_group_name_H-M   'P 1'
#
loop_
_entity.id
_entity.type
_entity.pdbx_description
1 polymer ?
#
loop_
_entity_poly.entity_id
_entity_poly.type
_entity_poly.pdbx_seq_one_letter_code
_entity_poly.pdbx_strand_id
1 'polypeptide(L)'
;DVDLEELARRTENCVGADIEAICRTAAMLALRDDMKAKTVSMKNFEKALESVHPSATKEMIDVYKKMAKEMGAGIMKKDERGRGAEVA
;
A
#
# COMPACT_ATOMS: atom_id res chain seq x y z
N ASP A 1 -20.12 2.87 -12.90
CA ASP A 1 -19.44 1.70 -12.35
C ASP A 1 -18.10 2.13 -11.75
N VAL A 2 -17.50 1.35 -10.86
CA VAL A 2 -16.26 1.75 -10.13
C VAL A 2 -15.02 1.45 -10.97
N ASP A 3 -14.15 2.45 -11.16
CA ASP A 3 -12.88 2.29 -11.89
C ASP A 3 -11.75 1.95 -10.91
N LEU A 4 -11.34 0.68 -10.88
CA LEU A 4 -10.29 0.19 -10.00
C LEU A 4 -8.88 0.67 -10.39
N GLU A 5 -8.64 0.91 -11.68
CA GLU A 5 -7.33 1.42 -12.13
C GLU A 5 -7.14 2.86 -11.69
N GLU A 6 -8.21 3.67 -11.73
CA GLU A 6 -8.20 5.03 -11.22
C GLU A 6 -7.99 5.08 -9.71
N LEU A 7 -8.67 4.20 -8.96
CA LEU A 7 -8.44 4.09 -7.51
C LEU A 7 -7.00 3.72 -7.21
N ALA A 8 -6.42 2.75 -7.92
CA ALA A 8 -5.03 2.36 -7.74
C ALA A 8 -4.05 3.52 -7.98
N ARG A 9 -4.28 4.36 -9.00
CA ARG A 9 -3.48 5.57 -9.27
C ARG A 9 -3.63 6.62 -8.16
N ARG A 10 -4.83 6.79 -7.61
CA ARG A 10 -5.11 7.81 -6.58
C ARG A 10 -4.71 7.41 -5.17
N THR A 11 -4.42 6.14 -4.92
CA THR A 11 -4.03 5.63 -3.60
C THR A 11 -2.53 5.35 -3.49
N GLU A 12 -1.70 6.10 -4.20
CA GLU A 12 -0.25 5.97 -4.06
C GLU A 12 0.17 6.30 -2.61
N ASN A 13 1.09 5.48 -2.06
CA ASN A 13 1.55 5.51 -0.66
C ASN A 13 0.52 5.08 0.40
N CYS A 14 -0.73 4.77 0.03
CA CYS A 14 -1.66 4.13 0.96
C CYS A 14 -1.17 2.73 1.32
N VAL A 15 -1.20 2.41 2.61
CA VAL A 15 -1.02 1.03 3.08
C VAL A 15 -2.37 0.31 3.15
N GLY A 16 -2.35 -1.00 3.41
CA GLY A 16 -3.57 -1.80 3.46
C GLY A 16 -4.65 -1.25 4.41
N ALA A 17 -4.23 -0.69 5.55
CA ALA A 17 -5.15 -0.04 6.50
C ALA A 17 -5.82 1.23 5.92
N ASP A 18 -5.10 2.01 5.12
CA ASP A 18 -5.66 3.20 4.47
C ASP A 18 -6.68 2.80 3.39
N ILE A 19 -6.37 1.75 2.61
CA ILE A 19 -7.29 1.19 1.62
C ILE A 19 -8.57 0.68 2.29
N GLU A 20 -8.44 -0.04 3.40
CA GLU A 20 -9.58 -0.49 4.19
C GLU A 20 -10.45 0.69 4.66
N ALA A 21 -9.81 1.74 5.18
CA ALA A 21 -10.49 2.96 5.63
C ALA A 21 -11.23 3.66 4.48
N ILE A 22 -10.63 3.75 3.29
CA ILE A 22 -11.26 4.29 2.07
C ILE A 22 -12.53 3.48 1.72
N CYS A 23 -12.41 2.15 1.62
CA CYS A 23 -13.54 1.27 1.28
C CYS A 23 -14.68 1.38 2.31
N ARG A 24 -14.34 1.37 3.60
CA ARG A 24 -15.31 1.52 4.70
C ARG A 24 -16.02 2.87 4.62
N THR A 25 -15.28 3.94 4.37
CA THR A 25 -15.83 5.29 4.26
C THR A 25 -16.75 5.42 3.05
N ALA A 26 -16.35 4.89 1.89
CA ALA A 26 -17.18 4.87 0.68
C ALA A 26 -18.49 4.10 0.91
N ALA A 27 -18.45 2.96 1.61
CA ALA A 27 -19.65 2.21 1.98
C ALA A 27 -20.58 2.99 2.92
N MET A 28 -20.02 3.67 3.94
CA MET A 28 -20.81 4.51 4.85
C MET A 28 -21.44 5.71 4.14
N LEU A 29 -20.74 6.32 3.18
CA LEU A 29 -21.27 7.40 2.35
C LEU A 29 -22.42 6.92 1.46
N ALA A 30 -22.31 5.72 0.87
CA ALA A 30 -23.40 5.13 0.09
C ALA A 30 -24.65 4.90 0.96
N LEU A 31 -24.48 4.36 2.17
CA LEU A 31 -25.59 4.15 3.11
C LEU A 31 -26.18 5.46 3.65
N ARG A 32 -25.36 6.51 3.80
CA ARG A 32 -25.83 7.84 4.20
C ARG A 32 -26.67 8.48 3.10
N ASP A 33 -26.31 8.28 1.83
CA ASP A 33 -27.06 8.79 0.69
C ASP A 33 -28.36 7.96 0.47
N ASP A 34 -28.32 6.63 0.64
CA ASP A 34 -29.48 5.73 0.63
C ASP A 34 -29.30 4.52 1.57
N MET A 35 -30.12 4.41 2.61
CA MET A 35 -30.07 3.30 3.58
C MET A 35 -30.36 1.92 2.97
N LYS A 36 -30.95 1.86 1.77
CA LYS A 36 -31.19 0.61 1.02
C LYS A 36 -30.15 0.36 -0.06
N ALA A 37 -29.09 1.16 -0.13
CA ALA A 37 -28.02 1.01 -1.11
C ALA A 37 -27.43 -0.40 -1.06
N LYS A 38 -27.35 -1.05 -2.23
CA LYS A 38 -26.74 -2.38 -2.40
C LYS A 38 -25.35 -2.32 -3.03
N THR A 39 -24.97 -1.16 -3.55
CA THR A 39 -23.76 -0.97 -4.34
C THR A 39 -23.11 0.34 -3.97
N VAL A 40 -21.78 0.35 -3.93
CA VAL A 40 -20.97 1.57 -3.77
C VAL A 40 -20.57 2.06 -5.16
N SER A 41 -20.90 3.30 -5.49
CA SER A 41 -20.51 3.93 -6.76
C SER A 41 -19.21 4.72 -6.65
N MET A 42 -18.62 5.06 -7.81
CA MET A 42 -17.37 5.84 -7.87
C MET A 42 -17.45 7.18 -7.12
N LYS A 43 -18.61 7.86 -7.15
CA LYS A 43 -18.88 9.10 -6.39
C LYS A 43 -18.61 8.94 -4.88
N ASN A 44 -18.91 7.77 -4.33
CA ASN A 44 -18.66 7.50 -2.90
C ASN A 44 -17.16 7.34 -2.61
N PHE A 45 -16.42 6.72 -3.54
CA PHE A 45 -14.97 6.62 -3.44
C PHE A 45 -14.29 7.98 -3.59
N GLU A 46 -14.75 8.83 -4.52
CA GLU A 46 -14.23 10.20 -4.67
C GLU A 46 -14.33 10.99 -3.37
N LYS A 47 -15.51 10.99 -2.74
CA LYS A 47 -15.73 11.60 -1.42
C LYS A 47 -14.89 10.95 -0.31
N ALA A 48 -14.70 9.63 -0.35
CA ALA A 48 -13.88 8.94 0.65
C ALA A 48 -12.40 9.33 0.53
N LEU A 49 -11.88 9.46 -0.69
CA LEU A 49 -10.50 9.87 -0.97
C LEU A 49 -10.21 11.33 -0.57
N GLU A 50 -11.24 12.18 -0.48
CA GLU A 50 -11.10 13.54 0.10
C GLU A 50 -10.89 13.50 1.61
N SER A 51 -11.34 12.42 2.27
CA SER A 51 -11.41 12.32 3.74
C SER A 51 -10.28 11.46 4.33
N VAL A 52 -9.83 10.45 3.59
CA VAL A 52 -8.83 9.49 4.04
C VAL A 52 -7.50 9.81 3.35
N HIS A 53 -6.46 10.02 4.15
CA HIS A 53 -5.11 10.31 3.68
C HIS A 53 -4.17 9.13 3.92
N PRO A 54 -3.14 8.94 3.07
CA PRO A 54 -2.10 7.94 3.31
C PRO A 54 -1.47 8.12 4.69
N SER A 55 -1.34 7.03 5.45
CA SER A 55 -0.70 7.06 6.77
C SER A 55 0.82 6.92 6.67
N ALA A 56 1.33 6.28 5.62
CA ALA A 56 2.75 6.18 5.36
C ALA A 56 3.25 7.41 4.58
N THR A 57 4.13 8.21 5.19
CA THR A 57 4.77 9.32 4.48
C THR A 57 5.86 8.81 3.54
N LYS A 58 6.17 9.61 2.52
CA LYS A 58 7.22 9.28 1.55
C LYS A 58 8.59 9.15 2.23
N GLU A 59 8.87 10.02 3.21
CA GLU A 59 10.11 9.95 3.99
C GLU A 59 10.24 8.63 4.75
N MET A 60 9.16 8.16 5.37
CA MET A 60 9.14 6.88 6.08
C MET A 60 9.42 5.72 5.11
N ILE A 61 8.77 5.72 3.95
CA ILE A 61 8.97 4.71 2.90
C ILE A 61 10.44 4.70 2.43
N ASP A 62 11.02 5.87 2.21
CA ASP A 62 12.40 5.99 1.74
C ASP A 62 13.42 5.52 2.78
N VAL A 63 13.18 5.83 4.07
CA VAL A 63 13.98 5.30 5.18
C VAL A 63 13.94 3.78 5.22
N TYR A 64 12.74 3.17 5.16
CA TYR A 64 12.61 1.71 5.14
C TYR A 64 13.27 1.07 3.92
N LYS A 65 13.15 1.67 2.73
CA LYS A 65 13.85 1.21 1.52
C LYS A 65 15.36 1.25 1.68
N LYS A 66 15.91 2.32 2.26
CA LYS A 66 17.34 2.44 2.52
C LYS A 66 17.81 1.38 3.52
N MET A 67 17.09 1.20 4.62
CA MET A 67 17.37 0.16 5.61
C MET A 67 17.32 -1.24 4.99
N ALA A 68 16.31 -1.54 4.18
CA ALA A 68 16.18 -2.81 3.49
C ALA A 68 17.36 -3.07 2.53
N LYS A 69 17.84 -2.04 1.83
CA LYS A 69 19.01 -2.13 0.95
C LYS A 69 20.30 -2.40 1.73
N GLU A 70 20.50 -1.72 2.85
CA GLU A 70 21.71 -1.86 3.68
C GLU A 70 21.72 -3.19 4.47
N MET A 71 20.59 -3.61 5.03
CA MET A 71 20.46 -4.89 5.76
C MET A 71 20.38 -6.10 4.82
N GLY A 72 19.72 -5.98 3.67
CA GLY A 72 19.67 -7.05 2.66
C GLY A 72 21.05 -7.39 2.08
N ALA A 73 21.92 -6.38 1.93
CA ALA A 73 23.33 -6.58 1.57
C ALA A 73 24.16 -7.26 2.67
N GLY A 74 23.74 -7.15 3.94
CA GLY A 74 24.39 -7.81 5.07
C GLY A 74 24.11 -9.33 5.16
N ILE A 75 22.92 -9.76 4.75
CA ILE A 75 22.51 -11.18 4.75
C ILE A 75 23.16 -11.95 3.58
N MET A 76 23.42 -11.30 2.45
CA MET A 76 24.04 -11.94 1.27
C MET A 76 25.56 -12.18 1.38
N LYS A 77 26.28 -11.59 2.35
CA LYS A 77 27.75 -11.73 2.49
C LYS A 77 28.23 -12.98 3.25
N LYS A 78 27.44 -14.05 3.36
CA LYS A 78 27.80 -15.24 4.16
C LYS A 78 28.08 -16.54 3.39
N ASP A 79 28.30 -16.51 2.08
CA ASP A 79 28.54 -17.74 1.30
C ASP A 79 29.75 -17.71 0.34
N GLU A 80 30.81 -16.97 0.67
CA GLU A 80 32.03 -16.90 -0.17
C GLU A 80 33.32 -17.35 0.56
N ARG A 81 33.22 -17.98 1.74
CA ARG A 81 34.39 -18.49 2.50
C ARG A 81 34.45 -20.01 2.58
N GLY A 82 34.13 -20.70 1.49
CA GLY A 82 34.13 -22.18 1.46
C GLY A 82 34.63 -22.86 0.18
N ARG A 83 35.19 -22.14 -0.80
CA ARG A 83 35.71 -22.77 -2.03
C ARG A 83 37.09 -22.25 -2.42
N GLY A 84 38.09 -23.00 -1.97
CA GLY A 84 39.52 -22.95 -2.31
C GLY A 84 40.23 -23.78 -1.24
N ALA A 85 40.95 -24.86 -1.49
CA ALA A 85 41.72 -25.32 -2.65
C ALA A 85 41.64 -26.87 -2.66
N GLU A 86 41.39 -27.48 -3.82
CA GLU A 86 42.39 -28.07 -4.71
C GLU A 86 42.76 -29.51 -4.35
N VAL A 87 42.53 -30.34 -5.37
CA VAL A 87 42.86 -31.75 -5.54
C VAL A 87 44.35 -31.99 -5.24
N ALA A 88 44.65 -32.91 -4.34
CA ALA A 88 45.92 -33.62 -4.25
C ALA A 88 45.67 -35.01 -3.66
#